data_AF-A0A7Y3B7U1-F1
#
_entry.id   AF-A0A7Y3B7U1-F1
#
_cell.length_a   1.000
_cell.length_b   1.000
_cell.length_c   1.000
_cell.angle_alpha   90.00
_cell.angle_beta   90.00
_cell.angle_gamma   90.00
#
_symmetry.space_group_name_H-M   'P 1'
#
loop_
_entity.id
_entity.type
_entity.pdbx_description
1 polymer ?
#
loop_
_entity_poly.entity_id
_entity_poly.type
_entity_poly.pdbx_seq_one_letter_code
_entity_poly.pdbx_strand_id
1 'polypeptide(L)' 'MIYVNQTEDKLYVKALTDQAKKLNVTNMLGQSVRTYNTTNNQTLENGIDIANLNSGVYIVSIQTENNISIDKKIVIN' A
#
# COMPACT_ATOMS: atom_id res chain seq x y z
N MET A 1 6.71 5.83 6.32
CA MET A 1 6.92 4.39 6.63
C MET A 1 5.74 3.58 6.10
N ILE A 2 6.01 2.50 5.35
CA ILE A 2 4.99 1.54 4.89
C ILE A 2 5.13 0.26 5.72
N TYR A 3 4.04 -0.29 6.28
CA TYR A 3 4.09 -1.55 7.04
C TYR A 3 2.74 -2.26 7.09
N VAL A 4 2.76 -3.57 7.37
CA VAL A 4 1.57 -4.41 7.51
C VAL A 4 1.34 -4.72 8.98
N ASN A 5 0.10 -4.59 9.44
CA ASN A 5 -0.39 -5.17 10.68
C ASN A 5 -1.16 -6.45 10.32
N GLN A 6 -0.56 -7.61 10.63
CA GLN A 6 -1.15 -8.93 10.33
C GLN A 6 -2.34 -9.26 11.23
N THR A 7 -2.45 -8.64 12.41
CA THR A 7 -3.57 -8.90 13.33
C THR A 7 -4.84 -8.19 12.89
N GLU A 8 -4.69 -7.03 12.25
CA GLU A 8 -5.81 -6.22 11.75
C GLU A 8 -6.05 -6.39 10.25
N ASP A 9 -5.24 -7.17 9.55
CA ASP A 9 -5.21 -7.25 8.08
C ASP A 9 -5.17 -5.88 7.41
N LYS A 10 -4.30 -5.00 7.92
CA LYS A 10 -4.16 -3.62 7.45
C LYS A 10 -2.77 -3.27 6.98
N LEU A 11 -2.71 -2.55 5.86
CA LEU A 11 -1.51 -1.89 5.36
C LEU A 11 -1.57 -0.40 5.72
N TYR A 12 -0.52 0.09 6.36
CA TYR A 12 -0.38 1.48 6.77
C TYR A 12 0.70 2.17 5.94
N VAL A 13 0.41 3.42 5.58
CA VAL A 13 1.40 4.35 5.05
C VAL A 13 1.38 5.60 5.90
N LYS A 14 2.51 5.92 6.52
CA LYS A 14 2.65 7.07 7.41
C LYS A 14 3.72 8.03 6.93
N ALA A 15 3.58 9.31 7.29
CA ALA A 15 4.58 10.35 7.05
C ALA A 15 4.94 10.50 5.56
N LEU A 16 3.93 10.51 4.69
CA LEU A 16 4.08 10.99 3.32
C LEU A 16 4.19 12.51 3.34
N THR A 17 5.17 13.06 2.64
CA THR A 17 5.35 14.52 2.49
C THR A 17 4.36 15.11 1.49
N ASP A 18 4.08 14.38 0.42
CA ASP A 18 3.16 14.75 -0.64
C ASP A 18 1.88 13.92 -0.57
N GLN A 19 0.78 14.43 -1.14
CA GLN A 19 -0.45 13.65 -1.23
C GLN A 19 -0.23 12.41 -2.11
N ALA A 20 -0.63 11.25 -1.59
CA ALA A 20 -0.79 10.07 -2.41
C ALA A 20 -1.89 10.32 -3.43
N LYS A 21 -1.66 9.89 -4.66
CA LYS A 21 -2.61 9.87 -5.79
C LYS A 21 -3.13 8.46 -6.06
N LYS A 22 -2.28 7.45 -5.81
CA LYS A 22 -2.60 6.05 -6.06
C LYS A 22 -1.72 5.14 -5.20
N LEU A 23 -2.30 4.04 -4.73
CA LEU A 23 -1.57 2.93 -4.13
C LEU A 23 -1.91 1.65 -4.89
N ASN A 24 -0.90 0.91 -5.33
CA ASN A 24 -1.03 -0.41 -5.92
C ASN A 24 -0.38 -1.46 -5.00
N VAL A 25 -1.01 -2.63 -4.94
CA VAL A 25 -0.41 -3.84 -4.36
C VAL A 25 -0.24 -4.84 -5.48
N THR A 26 0.99 -5.26 -5.72
CA THR A 26 1.37 -6.15 -6.83
C THR A 26 1.95 -7.44 -6.28
N ASN A 27 1.47 -8.59 -6.75
CA ASN A 27 2.03 -9.89 -6.39
C ASN A 27 3.34 -10.17 -7.14
N MET A 28 4.04 -11.26 -6.80
CA MET A 28 5.31 -11.58 -7.45
C MET A 28 5.20 -12.01 -8.93
N LEU A 29 3.99 -12.22 -9.45
CA LEU A 29 3.75 -12.46 -10.88
C LEU A 29 3.60 -11.14 -11.66
N GLY A 30 3.70 -9.98 -10.99
CA GLY A 30 3.52 -8.66 -11.60
C GLY A 30 2.05 -8.23 -11.74
N GLN A 31 1.10 -8.98 -11.16
CA GLN A 31 -0.32 -8.65 -11.23
C GLN A 31 -0.69 -7.66 -10.13
N SER A 32 -1.41 -6.58 -10.48
CA SER A 32 -2.00 -5.67 -9.49
C SER A 32 -3.22 -6.35 -8.85
N VAL A 33 -3.05 -6.83 -7.61
CA VAL A 33 -4.10 -7.54 -6.87
C VAL A 33 -5.03 -6.57 -6.12
N ARG A 34 -4.55 -5.36 -5.82
CA ARG A 34 -5.36 -4.26 -5.28
C ARG A 34 -4.87 -2.94 -5.86
N THR A 35 -5.82 -2.03 -6.07
CA THR A 35 -5.58 -0.66 -6.50
C THR A 35 -6.48 0.26 -5.71
N TYR A 36 -5.90 1.26 -5.06
CA TYR A 36 -6.62 2.28 -4.31
C TYR A 36 -6.31 3.63 -4.96
N ASN A 37 -7.34 4.25 -5.53
CA ASN A 37 -7.25 5.64 -5.93
C ASN A 37 -7.49 6.46 -4.67
N THR A 38 -6.44 7.04 -4.12
CA THR A 38 -6.51 7.84 -2.89
C THR A 38 -5.92 9.20 -3.21
N THR A 39 -6.55 10.28 -2.72
CA THR A 39 -6.03 11.64 -2.75
C THR A 39 -5.73 12.16 -1.35
N ASN A 40 -5.93 11.33 -0.32
CA ASN A 40 -5.82 11.73 1.08
C ASN A 40 -4.89 10.79 1.85
N ASN A 41 -3.78 11.37 2.33
CA ASN A 41 -2.83 10.68 3.19
C ASN A 41 -3.46 10.13 4.47
N GLN A 42 -4.47 10.79 5.06
CA GLN A 42 -5.12 10.33 6.29
C GLN A 42 -5.77 8.94 6.12
N THR A 43 -6.32 8.64 4.94
CA THR A 43 -6.88 7.31 4.67
C THR A 43 -5.80 6.23 4.75
N LEU A 44 -4.61 6.52 4.21
CA LEU A 44 -3.49 5.58 4.27
C LEU A 44 -2.86 5.49 5.68
N GLU A 45 -2.90 6.58 6.44
CA GLU A 45 -2.42 6.64 7.82
C GLU A 45 -3.33 5.89 8.79
N ASN A 46 -4.64 5.87 8.52
CA ASN A 46 -5.63 5.08 9.26
C ASN A 46 -5.61 3.58 8.90
N GLY A 47 -4.86 3.23 7.86
CA GLY A 47 -4.71 1.87 7.37
C GLY A 47 -5.78 1.51 6.34
N ILE A 48 -5.34 0.76 5.32
CA ILE A 48 -6.20 0.20 4.28
C ILE A 48 -6.31 -1.31 4.47
N ASP A 49 -7.51 -1.83 4.27
CA ASP A 49 -7.83 -3.25 4.36
C ASP A 49 -7.12 -4.03 3.25
N ILE A 50 -6.39 -5.07 3.65
CA ILE A 50 -5.70 -6.03 2.77
C ILE A 50 -6.18 -7.47 3.01
N ALA A 51 -7.31 -7.65 3.69
CA ALA A 51 -7.91 -8.95 3.93
C ALA A 51 -8.21 -9.66 2.61
N ASN A 52 -8.17 -11.00 2.68
CA ASN A 52 -8.33 -11.92 1.55
C ASN A 52 -7.20 -11.87 0.50
N LEU A 53 -6.11 -11.15 0.77
CA LEU A 53 -4.86 -11.43 0.06
C LEU A 53 -4.24 -12.71 0.61
N ASN A 54 -3.82 -13.60 -0.28
CA ASN A 54 -3.11 -14.80 0.12
C ASN A 54 -1.79 -14.44 0.81
N SER A 55 -1.32 -15.33 1.69
CA SER A 55 0.03 -15.21 2.26
C SER A 55 1.08 -15.19 1.15
N GLY A 56 2.05 -14.29 1.27
CA GLY A 56 3.08 -14.14 0.24
C GLY A 56 3.82 -12.81 0.28
N VAL A 57 4.66 -12.62 -0.73
CA VAL A 57 5.45 -11.40 -0.91
C VAL A 57 4.74 -10.50 -1.93
N TYR A 58 4.68 -9.21 -1.61
CA TYR A 58 4.05 -8.20 -2.45
C TYR A 58 4.93 -6.95 -2.54
N ILE A 59 4.73 -6.19 -3.61
CA ILE A 59 5.23 -4.82 -3.73
C ILE A 59 4.05 -3.86 -3.53
N VAL A 60 4.19 -2.95 -2.57
CA VAL A 60 3.32 -1.78 -2.43
C VAL A 60 3.99 -0.63 -3.13
N SER A 61 3.29 -0.01 -4.08
CA SER A 61 3.76 1.14 -4.84
C SER A 61 2.81 2.31 -4.63
N ILE A 62 3.33 3.46 -4.22
CA ILE A 62 2.56 4.67 -3.97
C ILE A 62 3.03 5.73 -4.96
N GLN A 63 2.11 6.18 -5.80
CA GLN A 63 2.32 7.34 -6.66
C GLN A 63 1.76 8.56 -5.94
N THR A 64 2.58 9.59 -5.77
CA THR A 64 2.17 10.89 -5.21
C THR A 64 1.73 11.85 -6.31
N GLU A 65 1.12 12.97 -5.95
CA GLU A 65 0.65 13.99 -6.90
C GLU A 65 1.80 14.62 -7.72
N ASN A 66 3.00 14.74 -7.16
CA ASN A 66 4.20 15.17 -7.87
C ASN A 66 4.86 14.07 -8.71
N ASN A 67 4.17 12.95 -8.94
CA ASN A 67 4.62 11.78 -9.72
C ASN A 67 5.85 11.06 -9.15
N ILE A 68 6.15 11.22 -7.86
CA ILE A 68 7.15 10.40 -7.18
C ILE A 68 6.54 9.03 -6.88
N SER A 69 7.32 7.97 -7.11
CA SER A 69 6.96 6.61 -6.72
C SER A 69 7.72 6.20 -5.47
N ILE A 70 7.00 5.67 -4.49
CA ILE A 70 7.56 5.10 -3.27
C ILE A 70 7.17 3.63 -3.20
N ASP A 71 8.16 2.76 -3.30
CA ASP A 71 7.93 1.32 -3.36
C ASP A 71 8.47 0.62 -2.11
N LYS A 72 7.72 -0.37 -1.62
CA LYS A 72 8.17 -1.25 -0.53
C LYS A 72 7.74 -2.69 -0.76
N LYS A 73 8.70 -3.60 -0.58
CA LYS A 73 8.42 -5.03 -0.42
C LYS A 73 7.82 -5.30 0.95
N ILE A 74 6.68 -5.98 0.98
CA ILE A 74 5.99 -6.44 2.19
C ILE A 74 5.79 -7.95 2.16
N VAL A 75 5.54 -8.53 3.33
CA VAL A 75 5.12 -9.93 3.48
C VAL A 75 3.77 -9.91 4.19
N ILE A 76 2.81 -10.65 3.64
CA ILE A 76 1.50 -10.95 4.24
C ILE A 76 1.55 -12.40 4.68
N ASN A 77 1.13 -12.69 5.93
CA ASN A 77 1.22 -14.02 6.54
C ASN A 77 -0.14 -14.70 6.58
#